data_AF-A0A9P1EKF2-F1
#
_entry.id   AF-A0A9P1EKF2-F1
#
_cell.length_a   1.000
_cell.length_b   1.000
_cell.length_c   1.000
_cell.angle_alpha   90.00
_cell.angle_beta   90.00
_cell.angle_gamma   90.00
#
_symmetry.space_group_name_H-M   'P 1'
#
loop_
_entity.id
_entity.type
_entity.pdbx_description
1 polymer ?
#
loop_
_entity_poly.entity_id
_entity_poly.type
_entity_poly.pdbx_seq_one_letter_code
_entity_poly.pdbx_strand_id
1 'polypeptide(L)'
;MPGDNASFFSVMWRKDLGKGSWTFYNILRTSQNFQWLMLYLRADATTGFSGGYHYPTRGMLKIIPQSPNFNVTFTLTVSQGGGSNSQFYLLDIGSCWKNNGKPCDGDVTSDVTRYSEMILNPATKSLCDPNTFSGCPLYHTFPNGTTVPRNDTANFPYGAYHYYCAPGNAKGIDIGAKCDPYSNPQAQEIVQLLPHPVWGDYGYPTKQGEGWDGHPRTWNLDVGRLSQNLYFYQDPDAVPVIRNWTSIDLGTEIFNDPYKVAEWSVSDFNVLVPRQT
;
A
#
# COMPACT_ATOMS: atom_id res chain seq x y z
N MET A 1 -35.22 9.39 7.69
CA MET A 1 -34.00 8.86 7.04
C MET A 1 -33.26 8.07 8.10
N PRO A 2 -32.64 6.91 7.80
CA PRO A 2 -31.79 6.23 8.78
C PRO A 2 -30.75 7.23 9.28
N GLY A 3 -30.69 7.43 10.61
CA GLY A 3 -30.25 8.67 11.25
C GLY A 3 -28.86 9.17 10.89
N ASP A 4 -28.68 10.49 10.98
CA ASP A 4 -27.47 11.27 10.62
C ASP A 4 -26.15 10.81 11.27
N ASN A 5 -26.20 9.85 12.22
CA ASN A 5 -25.06 9.30 12.95
C ASN A 5 -24.75 7.81 12.65
N ALA A 6 -25.17 7.30 11.49
CA ALA A 6 -24.79 5.95 11.06
C ALA A 6 -23.52 5.97 10.20
N SER A 7 -22.61 5.04 10.49
CA SER A 7 -21.56 4.65 9.54
C SER A 7 -22.14 3.63 8.57
N PHE A 8 -21.72 3.69 7.31
CA PHE A 8 -22.12 2.69 6.33
C PHE A 8 -21.04 2.53 5.26
N PHE A 9 -21.09 1.39 4.60
CA PHE A 9 -20.41 1.19 3.34
C PHE A 9 -21.42 0.70 2.31
N SER A 10 -21.16 1.00 1.04
CA SER A 10 -21.92 0.46 -0.09
C SER A 10 -20.95 0.04 -1.17
N VAL A 11 -21.14 -1.16 -1.69
CA VAL A 11 -20.32 -1.72 -2.77
C VAL A 11 -21.26 -2.21 -3.85
N MET A 12 -21.11 -1.70 -5.07
CA MET A 12 -21.91 -2.09 -6.24
C MET A 12 -20.99 -2.49 -7.38
N TRP A 13 -21.25 -3.65 -7.98
CA TRP A 13 -20.45 -4.16 -9.09
C TRP A 13 -21.31 -4.13 -10.34
N ARG A 14 -20.80 -3.50 -11.41
CA ARG A 14 -21.50 -3.41 -12.69
C ARG A 14 -20.62 -3.97 -13.80
N LYS A 15 -21.24 -4.75 -14.69
CA LYS A 15 -20.63 -5.18 -15.94
C LYS A 15 -21.61 -4.99 -17.07
N ASP A 16 -21.21 -4.23 -18.07
CA ASP A 16 -21.96 -4.13 -19.31
C ASP A 16 -21.60 -5.35 -20.19
N LEU A 17 -22.59 -6.17 -20.52
CA LEU A 17 -22.34 -7.42 -21.26
C LEU A 17 -21.76 -7.12 -22.65
N GLY A 18 -20.67 -7.82 -23.00
CA GLY A 18 -19.99 -7.67 -24.28
C GLY A 18 -19.07 -6.45 -24.41
N LYS A 19 -18.88 -5.65 -23.35
CA LYS A 19 -18.00 -4.47 -23.35
C LYS A 19 -17.18 -4.37 -22.07
N GLY A 20 -15.93 -3.95 -22.20
CA GLY A 20 -15.07 -3.56 -21.08
C GLY A 20 -14.89 -4.62 -19.99
N SER A 21 -14.49 -4.15 -18.82
CA SER A 21 -14.30 -4.93 -17.60
C SER A 21 -15.42 -4.66 -16.58
N TRP A 22 -15.31 -5.28 -15.40
CA TRP A 22 -16.17 -4.92 -14.27
C TRP A 22 -15.80 -3.53 -13.74
N THR A 23 -16.81 -2.74 -13.36
CA THR A 23 -16.64 -1.52 -12.57
C THR A 23 -17.13 -1.76 -11.15
N PHE A 24 -16.29 -1.46 -10.17
CA PHE A 24 -16.57 -1.57 -8.75
C PHE A 24 -16.76 -0.17 -8.20
N TYR A 25 -17.95 0.13 -7.69
CA TYR A 25 -18.31 1.39 -7.06
C TYR A 25 -18.32 1.20 -5.55
N ASN A 26 -17.69 2.11 -4.83
CA ASN A 26 -17.48 2.01 -3.39
C ASN A 26 -17.82 3.35 -2.73
N ILE A 27 -18.58 3.26 -1.64
CA ILE A 27 -18.88 4.38 -0.75
C ILE A 27 -18.56 3.94 0.66
N LEU A 28 -17.84 4.79 1.41
CA LEU A 28 -17.60 4.63 2.83
C LEU A 28 -17.98 5.92 3.54
N ARG A 29 -18.78 5.81 4.61
CA ARG A 29 -19.11 6.92 5.51
C ARG A 29 -18.77 6.55 6.95
N THR A 30 -18.02 7.42 7.63
CA THR A 30 -17.77 7.35 9.08
C THR A 30 -18.86 8.07 9.87
N SER A 31 -18.95 7.77 11.16
CA SER A 31 -19.84 8.43 12.11
C SER A 31 -19.15 8.59 13.45
N GLN A 32 -19.80 9.25 14.42
CA GLN A 32 -19.18 9.51 15.72
C GLN A 32 -18.78 8.23 16.48
N ASN A 33 -19.46 7.11 16.25
CA ASN A 33 -19.15 5.84 16.92
C ASN A 33 -18.08 5.02 16.18
N PHE A 34 -17.97 5.20 14.86
CA PHE A 34 -16.98 4.52 14.04
C PHE A 34 -16.27 5.57 13.17
N GLN A 35 -15.32 6.25 13.80
CA GLN A 35 -14.56 7.36 13.21
C GLN A 35 -13.33 6.88 12.43
N TRP A 36 -12.98 5.61 12.60
CA TRP A 36 -11.89 4.95 11.88
C TRP A 36 -12.45 3.76 11.11
N LEU A 37 -12.49 3.87 9.78
CA LEU A 37 -12.98 2.82 8.89
C LEU A 37 -12.09 2.70 7.65
N MET A 38 -12.02 1.49 7.13
CA MET A 38 -11.29 1.14 5.92
C MET A 38 -12.22 0.44 4.93
N LEU A 39 -12.08 0.75 3.64
CA LEU A 39 -12.77 0.06 2.56
C LEU A 39 -11.84 -0.06 1.35
N TYR A 40 -11.42 -1.29 1.07
CA TYR A 40 -10.53 -1.63 -0.04
C TYR A 40 -11.20 -2.60 -1.01
N LEU A 41 -10.92 -2.45 -2.31
CA LEU A 41 -11.00 -3.56 -3.24
C LEU A 41 -9.69 -4.34 -3.13
N ARG A 42 -9.79 -5.60 -2.68
CA ARG A 42 -8.66 -6.51 -2.49
C ARG A 42 -8.65 -7.58 -3.56
N ALA A 43 -7.49 -7.76 -4.19
CA ALA A 43 -7.19 -8.91 -5.02
C ALA A 43 -6.09 -9.73 -4.35
N ASP A 44 -6.41 -10.93 -3.88
CA ASP A 44 -5.44 -11.84 -3.26
C ASP A 44 -5.42 -13.22 -3.94
N ALA A 45 -4.30 -13.92 -3.77
CA ALA A 45 -4.06 -15.29 -4.29
C ALA A 45 -3.98 -16.34 -3.18
N THR A 46 -4.26 -15.95 -1.94
CA THR A 46 -3.98 -16.78 -0.77
C THR A 46 -5.13 -17.71 -0.44
N THR A 47 -4.82 -18.98 -0.20
CA THR A 47 -5.67 -19.87 0.59
C THR A 47 -5.08 -19.98 1.99
N GLY A 48 -5.85 -19.64 3.02
CA GLY A 48 -5.33 -19.59 4.40
C GLY A 48 -4.85 -18.20 4.80
N PHE A 49 -3.69 -18.10 5.45
CA PHE A 49 -3.16 -16.86 6.05
C PHE A 49 -3.00 -15.75 5.00
N SER A 50 -3.65 -14.60 5.20
CA SER A 50 -3.67 -13.52 4.20
C SER A 50 -3.31 -12.19 4.83
N GLY A 51 -2.08 -11.70 4.57
CA GLY A 51 -1.65 -10.37 5.03
C GLY A 51 -1.85 -10.14 6.52
N GLY A 52 -1.54 -11.14 7.34
CA GLY A 52 -1.66 -11.06 8.80
C GLY A 52 -2.96 -11.59 9.40
N TYR A 53 -3.92 -11.98 8.57
CA TYR A 53 -5.19 -12.54 9.03
C TYR A 53 -5.17 -14.07 9.00
N HIS A 54 -5.56 -14.70 10.12
CA HIS A 54 -5.56 -16.16 10.30
C HIS A 54 -6.70 -16.92 9.58
N TYR A 55 -7.45 -16.29 8.69
CA TYR A 55 -8.60 -16.89 8.02
C TYR A 55 -8.41 -16.99 6.50
N PRO A 56 -8.92 -18.06 5.84
CA PRO A 56 -8.83 -18.21 4.40
C PRO A 56 -9.53 -17.09 3.64
N THR A 57 -8.82 -16.42 2.76
CA THR A 57 -9.42 -15.55 1.74
C THR A 57 -9.82 -16.37 0.52
N ARG A 58 -10.67 -15.78 -0.33
CA ARG A 58 -11.10 -16.34 -1.62
C ARG A 58 -10.87 -15.29 -2.70
N GLY A 59 -9.67 -14.73 -2.75
CA GLY A 59 -9.36 -13.64 -3.65
C GLY A 59 -9.37 -14.04 -5.13
N MET A 60 -9.22 -13.01 -5.96
CA MET A 60 -9.41 -13.10 -7.41
C MET A 60 -8.11 -13.41 -8.17
N LEU A 61 -6.95 -13.37 -7.51
CA LEU A 61 -5.67 -13.64 -8.16
C LEU A 61 -5.45 -15.14 -8.32
N LYS A 62 -5.01 -15.54 -9.51
CA LYS A 62 -4.69 -16.94 -9.84
C LYS A 62 -3.21 -17.27 -9.75
N ILE A 63 -2.37 -16.24 -9.65
CA ILE A 63 -0.91 -16.31 -9.65
C ILE A 63 -0.46 -15.33 -8.58
N ILE A 64 0.55 -15.70 -7.79
CA ILE A 64 1.20 -14.78 -6.86
C ILE A 64 2.23 -13.97 -7.67
N PRO A 65 2.03 -12.66 -7.87
CA PRO A 65 3.00 -11.81 -8.57
C PRO A 65 4.31 -11.72 -7.78
N GLN A 66 5.42 -11.70 -8.51
CA GLN A 66 6.77 -11.66 -7.95
C GLN A 66 7.51 -10.44 -8.49
N SER A 67 8.15 -9.66 -7.63
CA SER A 67 9.05 -8.59 -8.06
C SER A 67 10.31 -9.15 -8.77
N PRO A 68 10.85 -8.44 -9.77
CA PRO A 68 10.35 -7.19 -10.34
C PRO A 68 9.29 -7.37 -11.44
N ASN A 69 8.77 -8.58 -11.64
CA ASN A 69 8.16 -9.00 -12.90
C ASN A 69 6.62 -8.95 -12.87
N PHE A 70 6.03 -7.79 -12.58
CA PHE A 70 4.60 -7.59 -12.78
C PHE A 70 4.19 -6.12 -12.81
N ASN A 71 3.13 -5.85 -13.56
CA ASN A 71 2.51 -4.53 -13.68
C ASN A 71 1.06 -4.61 -13.22
N VAL A 72 0.53 -3.49 -12.76
CA VAL A 72 -0.89 -3.36 -12.42
C VAL A 72 -1.47 -2.21 -13.21
N THR A 73 -2.57 -2.47 -13.92
CA THR A 73 -3.29 -1.48 -14.74
C THR A 73 -4.71 -1.36 -14.23
N PHE A 74 -5.23 -0.14 -14.11
CA PHE A 74 -6.61 0.13 -13.73
C PHE A 74 -7.01 1.57 -14.00
N THR A 75 -8.31 1.81 -14.14
CA THR A 75 -8.90 3.15 -14.19
C THR A 75 -9.55 3.45 -12.85
N LEU A 76 -9.03 4.46 -12.14
CA LEU A 76 -9.53 4.94 -10.86
C LEU A 76 -10.26 6.27 -11.04
N THR A 77 -11.42 6.40 -10.40
CA THR A 77 -12.10 7.67 -10.20
C THR A 77 -12.36 7.85 -8.71
N VAL A 78 -11.81 8.91 -8.12
CA VAL A 78 -12.16 9.34 -6.77
C VAL A 78 -13.15 10.49 -6.93
N SER A 79 -14.42 10.27 -6.54
CA SER A 79 -15.47 11.29 -6.59
C SER A 79 -15.56 12.10 -5.29
N GLN A 80 -15.13 11.49 -4.17
CA GLN A 80 -15.01 12.16 -2.88
C GLN A 80 -13.91 11.50 -2.05
N GLY A 81 -13.00 12.30 -1.50
CA GLY A 81 -11.73 11.83 -0.94
C GLY A 81 -11.72 11.36 0.52
N GLY A 82 -12.82 11.45 1.28
CA GLY A 82 -12.82 11.04 2.70
C GLY A 82 -12.24 12.04 3.69
N GLY A 83 -11.92 13.28 3.28
CA GLY A 83 -11.41 14.34 4.17
C GLY A 83 -9.89 14.49 4.18
N SER A 84 -9.35 15.32 5.09
CA SER A 84 -7.90 15.55 5.20
C SER A 84 -7.16 14.44 5.93
N ASN A 85 -7.89 13.67 6.74
CA ASN A 85 -7.33 12.56 7.54
C ASN A 85 -7.52 11.20 6.86
N SER A 86 -8.00 11.17 5.61
CA SER A 86 -8.06 9.92 4.86
C SER A 86 -6.71 9.61 4.23
N GLN A 87 -6.39 8.33 4.19
CA GLN A 87 -5.33 7.79 3.35
C GLN A 87 -6.01 6.98 2.26
N PHE A 88 -5.98 7.50 1.04
CA PHE A 88 -6.42 6.75 -0.12
C PHE A 88 -5.22 6.09 -0.76
N TYR A 89 -5.15 4.77 -0.69
CA TYR A 89 -4.09 4.00 -1.30
C TYR A 89 -4.42 3.79 -2.79
N LEU A 90 -3.63 4.43 -3.66
CA LEU A 90 -3.63 4.13 -5.11
C LEU A 90 -3.36 2.64 -5.31
N LEU A 91 -2.40 2.14 -4.54
CA LEU A 91 -2.05 0.75 -4.46
C LEU A 91 -1.43 0.48 -3.08
N ASP A 92 -1.92 -0.57 -2.44
CA ASP A 92 -1.35 -1.21 -1.26
C ASP A 92 -1.03 -2.65 -1.65
N ILE A 93 0.22 -3.07 -1.54
CA ILE A 93 0.61 -4.46 -1.76
C ILE A 93 1.10 -5.09 -0.47
N GLY A 94 0.57 -6.28 -0.17
CA GLY A 94 0.82 -7.00 1.07
C GLY A 94 1.51 -8.34 0.85
N SER A 95 2.42 -8.68 1.74
CA SER A 95 3.13 -9.96 1.74
C SER A 95 3.61 -10.36 3.14
N CYS A 96 4.23 -11.53 3.26
CA CYS A 96 4.83 -12.03 4.49
C CYS A 96 6.15 -12.75 4.22
N TRP A 97 7.19 -12.38 4.95
CA TRP A 97 8.43 -13.16 5.08
C TRP A 97 9.09 -12.88 6.44
N LYS A 98 10.02 -13.74 6.88
CA LYS A 98 10.77 -13.54 8.12
C LYS A 98 11.96 -12.62 7.90
N ASN A 99 12.47 -11.98 8.94
CA ASN A 99 13.66 -11.11 8.82
C ASN A 99 14.91 -11.83 8.29
N ASN A 100 14.99 -13.15 8.50
CA ASN A 100 16.06 -14.01 7.96
C ASN A 100 15.85 -14.42 6.48
N GLY A 101 14.83 -13.90 5.80
CA GLY A 101 14.52 -14.18 4.40
C GLY A 101 13.70 -15.46 4.16
N LYS A 102 13.40 -16.25 5.19
CA LYS A 102 12.55 -17.44 5.04
C LYS A 102 11.08 -17.04 4.80
N PRO A 103 10.28 -17.89 4.12
CA PRO A 103 8.84 -17.72 4.04
C PRO A 103 8.20 -17.70 5.43
N CYS A 104 7.07 -17.01 5.55
CA CYS A 104 6.24 -17.11 6.75
C CYS A 104 5.60 -18.49 6.89
N ASP A 105 5.40 -18.94 8.12
CA ASP A 105 4.86 -20.27 8.45
C ASP A 105 3.74 -20.23 9.49
N GLY A 106 3.27 -19.05 9.87
CA GLY A 106 2.24 -18.83 10.89
C GLY A 106 2.80 -18.61 12.30
N ASP A 107 4.12 -18.60 12.47
CA ASP A 107 4.74 -18.23 13.74
C ASP A 107 4.73 -16.72 13.95
N VAL A 108 3.78 -16.25 14.76
CA VAL A 108 3.58 -14.83 15.09
C VAL A 108 4.80 -14.14 15.71
N THR A 109 5.77 -14.89 16.23
CA THR A 109 6.99 -14.33 16.82
C THR A 109 8.06 -13.99 15.77
N SER A 110 8.11 -14.74 14.66
CA SER A 110 9.14 -14.60 13.64
C SER A 110 8.62 -14.15 12.28
N ASP A 111 7.34 -14.37 11.99
CA ASP A 111 6.66 -13.84 10.80
C ASP A 111 6.59 -12.32 10.83
N VAL A 112 6.70 -11.71 9.66
CA VAL A 112 6.57 -10.26 9.50
C VAL A 112 5.72 -9.97 8.28
N THR A 113 4.61 -9.29 8.50
CA THR A 113 3.74 -8.79 7.43
C THR A 113 4.29 -7.49 6.88
N ARG A 114 4.31 -7.34 5.56
CA ARG A 114 4.92 -6.20 4.89
C ARG A 114 4.00 -5.54 3.90
N TYR A 115 4.01 -4.22 3.93
CA TYR A 115 3.16 -3.37 3.12
C TYR A 115 3.98 -2.33 2.36
N SER A 116 3.57 -2.07 1.12
CA SER A 116 4.02 -0.93 0.33
C SER A 116 2.79 -0.19 -0.18
N GLU A 117 2.63 1.05 0.26
CA GLU A 117 1.40 1.81 0.13
C GLU A 117 1.66 3.15 -0.55
N MET A 118 0.94 3.49 -1.61
CA MET A 118 1.01 4.82 -2.26
C MET A 118 -0.22 5.65 -1.90
N ILE A 119 -0.05 6.73 -1.14
CA ILE A 119 -1.14 7.58 -0.68
C ILE A 119 -1.42 8.70 -1.69
N LEU A 120 -2.67 8.84 -2.17
CA LEU A 120 -3.05 9.90 -3.12
C LEU A 120 -3.50 11.21 -2.47
N ASN A 121 -3.98 11.18 -1.22
CA ASN A 121 -4.57 12.35 -0.60
C ASN A 121 -3.54 13.50 -0.52
N PRO A 122 -3.75 14.64 -1.20
CA PRO A 122 -2.79 15.75 -1.20
C PRO A 122 -2.63 16.43 0.17
N ALA A 123 -3.57 16.19 1.10
CA ALA A 123 -3.45 16.67 2.46
C ALA A 123 -2.34 15.94 3.24
N THR A 124 -2.01 14.70 2.87
CA THR A 124 -0.98 13.90 3.55
C THR A 124 0.40 14.51 3.35
N LYS A 125 1.15 14.66 4.45
CA LYS A 125 2.49 15.25 4.48
C LYS A 125 3.54 14.21 4.79
N SER A 126 4.75 14.42 4.30
CA SER A 126 5.88 13.57 4.64
C SER A 126 6.16 13.67 6.14
N LEU A 127 6.28 12.52 6.81
CA LEU A 127 6.88 12.41 8.14
C LEU A 127 8.36 12.03 8.04
N CYS A 128 8.85 11.70 6.84
CA CYS A 128 10.26 11.49 6.56
C CYS A 128 10.99 12.84 6.53
N ASP A 129 11.74 13.12 7.59
CA ASP A 129 12.36 14.42 7.82
C ASP A 129 13.90 14.38 7.68
N PRO A 130 14.53 15.33 6.98
CA PRO A 130 15.98 15.38 6.77
C PRO A 130 16.82 15.69 8.00
N ASN A 131 16.22 16.19 9.09
CA ASN A 131 16.96 16.57 10.30
C ASN A 131 16.96 15.44 11.34
N THR A 132 15.86 14.70 11.43
CA THR A 132 15.65 13.64 12.43
C THR A 132 15.73 12.24 11.85
N PHE A 133 15.59 12.09 10.53
CA PHE A 133 15.45 10.81 9.82
C PHE A 133 14.29 9.94 10.29
N SER A 134 13.41 10.50 11.12
CA SER A 134 12.19 9.83 11.58
C SER A 134 11.31 9.55 10.37
N GLY A 135 10.65 8.39 10.33
CA GLY A 135 9.79 8.01 9.21
C GLY A 135 10.50 7.78 7.87
N CYS A 136 11.84 7.78 7.82
CA CYS A 136 12.60 7.53 6.59
C CYS A 136 13.18 6.11 6.54
N PRO A 137 13.11 5.43 5.37
CA PRO A 137 13.88 4.20 5.17
C PRO A 137 15.39 4.48 5.23
N LEU A 138 16.21 3.45 5.48
CA LEU A 138 17.67 3.63 5.63
C LEU A 138 18.35 4.18 4.39
N TYR A 139 17.83 3.82 3.21
CA TYR A 139 18.30 4.29 1.92
C TYR A 139 17.17 4.27 0.89
N HIS A 140 17.36 5.02 -0.19
CA HIS A 140 16.53 5.02 -1.37
C HIS A 140 17.31 4.41 -2.54
N THR A 141 16.67 3.57 -3.36
CA THR A 141 17.25 3.04 -4.59
C THR A 141 16.52 3.61 -5.79
N PHE A 142 17.25 4.36 -6.62
CA PHE A 142 16.74 4.94 -7.86
C PHE A 142 16.48 3.86 -8.93
N PRO A 143 15.67 4.16 -9.97
CA PRO A 143 15.38 3.22 -11.06
C PRO A 143 16.62 2.65 -11.75
N ASN A 144 17.73 3.39 -11.78
CA ASN A 144 19.01 2.96 -12.36
C ASN A 144 19.86 2.06 -11.41
N GLY A 145 19.34 1.72 -10.23
CA GLY A 145 20.02 0.90 -9.22
C GLY A 145 20.94 1.69 -8.27
N THR A 146 21.08 3.00 -8.43
CA THR A 146 21.89 3.83 -7.52
C THR A 146 21.20 3.93 -6.17
N THR A 147 21.93 3.65 -5.10
CA THR A 147 21.43 3.76 -3.73
C THR A 147 21.99 4.99 -3.04
N VAL A 148 21.12 5.77 -2.40
CA VAL A 148 21.50 6.93 -1.57
C VAL A 148 21.07 6.70 -0.12
N PRO A 149 21.98 6.81 0.86
CA PRO A 149 21.62 6.67 2.26
C PRO A 149 20.81 7.88 2.75
N ARG A 150 19.96 7.67 3.77
CA ARG A 150 19.09 8.74 4.31
C ARG A 150 19.82 9.89 4.99
N ASN A 151 21.14 9.80 5.20
CA ASN A 151 21.95 10.90 5.71
C ASN A 151 22.57 11.76 4.59
N ASP A 152 22.45 11.35 3.33
CA ASP A 152 22.75 12.20 2.17
C ASP A 152 21.56 13.14 1.93
N THR A 153 21.51 14.20 2.72
CA THR A 153 20.41 15.18 2.72
C THR A 153 20.25 15.92 1.40
N ALA A 154 21.27 15.91 0.53
CA ALA A 154 21.24 16.55 -0.77
C ALA A 154 20.51 15.71 -1.83
N ASN A 155 20.61 14.38 -1.75
CA ASN A 155 20.13 13.48 -2.80
C ASN A 155 18.98 12.57 -2.36
N PHE A 156 18.79 12.34 -1.06
CA PHE A 156 17.72 11.48 -0.58
C PHE A 156 16.34 12.14 -0.78
N PRO A 157 15.35 11.46 -1.36
CA PRO A 157 14.07 12.07 -1.68
C PRO A 157 13.07 12.01 -0.51
N TYR A 158 13.31 12.80 0.54
CA TYR A 158 12.48 12.81 1.76
C TYR A 158 10.98 12.97 1.47
N GLY A 159 10.62 13.92 0.61
CA GLY A 159 9.24 14.20 0.23
C GLY A 159 8.52 13.07 -0.51
N ALA A 160 9.23 12.02 -0.93
CA ALA A 160 8.67 10.85 -1.59
C ALA A 160 8.10 9.81 -0.61
N TYR A 161 8.41 9.93 0.67
CA TYR A 161 7.99 9.01 1.72
C TYR A 161 7.03 9.71 2.68
N HIS A 162 5.87 9.12 2.94
CA HIS A 162 5.05 9.53 4.07
C HIS A 162 5.68 9.00 5.35
N TYR A 163 5.93 7.69 5.42
CA TYR A 163 6.33 7.01 6.64
C TYR A 163 7.01 5.68 6.31
N TYR A 164 8.04 5.35 7.09
CA TYR A 164 8.65 4.03 7.14
C TYR A 164 8.72 3.60 8.60
N CYS A 165 8.34 2.35 8.86
CA CYS A 165 8.59 1.70 10.13
C CYS A 165 9.11 0.28 9.95
N ALA A 166 10.08 -0.09 10.76
CA ALA A 166 10.74 -1.38 10.74
C ALA A 166 9.92 -2.44 11.51
N PRO A 167 10.20 -3.75 11.28
CA PRO A 167 9.58 -4.82 12.05
C PRO A 167 9.81 -4.68 13.55
N GLY A 168 8.76 -4.94 14.35
CA GLY A 168 8.86 -4.98 15.82
C GLY A 168 9.95 -5.93 16.33
N ASN A 169 10.15 -7.04 15.61
CA ASN A 169 11.16 -8.06 15.87
C ASN A 169 12.50 -7.84 15.12
N ALA A 170 12.72 -6.66 14.53
CA ALA A 170 14.01 -6.31 13.91
C ALA A 170 15.12 -6.15 14.97
N LYS A 171 16.32 -6.63 14.62
CA LYS A 171 17.54 -6.56 15.45
C LYS A 171 18.32 -5.29 15.14
N GLY A 172 18.83 -4.64 16.18
CA GLY A 172 19.69 -3.45 16.03
C GLY A 172 18.97 -2.22 15.46
N ILE A 173 17.63 -2.19 15.50
CA ILE A 173 16.82 -1.03 15.12
C ILE A 173 16.24 -0.41 16.39
N ASP A 174 16.34 0.91 16.50
CA ASP A 174 15.78 1.69 17.61
C ASP A 174 14.28 1.49 17.75
N ILE A 175 13.79 1.44 18.99
CA ILE A 175 12.36 1.21 19.30
C ILE A 175 11.46 2.24 18.61
N GLY A 176 11.88 3.51 18.53
CA GLY A 176 11.11 4.59 17.90
C GLY A 176 10.98 4.48 16.38
N ALA A 177 11.76 3.62 15.73
CA ALA A 177 11.68 3.36 14.30
C ALA A 177 10.86 2.11 13.96
N LYS A 178 10.37 1.36 14.96
CA LYS A 178 9.58 0.13 14.77
C LYS A 178 8.10 0.46 14.61
N CYS A 179 7.39 -0.35 13.81
CA CYS A 179 5.93 -0.25 13.72
C CYS A 179 5.28 -0.56 15.07
N ASP A 180 4.06 -0.06 15.27
CA ASP A 180 3.33 -0.31 16.50
C ASP A 180 3.02 -1.82 16.66
N PRO A 181 3.06 -2.35 17.90
CA PRO A 181 2.83 -3.77 18.14
C PRO A 181 1.34 -4.12 18.33
N TYR A 182 0.43 -3.15 18.23
CA TYR A 182 -0.97 -3.32 18.61
C TYR A 182 -1.89 -3.58 17.41
N SER A 183 -1.52 -3.08 16.23
CA SER A 183 -2.32 -3.18 15.01
C SER A 183 -2.43 -4.59 14.45
N ASN A 184 -1.45 -5.47 14.70
CA ASN A 184 -1.46 -6.86 14.21
C ASN A 184 -0.83 -7.86 15.19
N PRO A 185 -1.23 -9.16 15.13
CA PRO A 185 -0.70 -10.19 16.04
C PRO A 185 0.76 -10.56 15.78
N GLN A 186 1.26 -10.37 14.56
CA GLN A 186 2.68 -10.48 14.20
C GLN A 186 3.26 -9.12 13.84
N ALA A 187 4.60 -9.02 13.84
CA ALA A 187 5.29 -7.79 13.50
C ALA A 187 4.93 -7.30 12.07
N GLN A 188 4.87 -5.98 11.91
CA GLN A 188 4.66 -5.33 10.61
C GLN A 188 5.88 -4.54 10.19
N GLU A 189 6.06 -4.38 8.89
CA GLU A 189 6.91 -3.35 8.30
C GLU A 189 6.16 -2.65 7.18
N ILE A 190 6.13 -1.33 7.21
CA ILE A 190 5.29 -0.50 6.34
C ILE A 190 6.18 0.52 5.64
N VAL A 191 6.01 0.62 4.32
CA VAL A 191 6.59 1.66 3.48
C VAL A 191 5.46 2.45 2.84
N GLN A 192 5.17 3.64 3.38
CA GLN A 192 4.16 4.55 2.83
C GLN A 192 4.83 5.63 1.96
N LEU A 193 4.36 5.75 0.74
CA LEU A 193 4.88 6.62 -0.31
C LEU A 193 3.92 7.78 -0.58
N LEU A 194 4.49 8.89 -1.06
CA LEU A 194 3.76 10.05 -1.54
C LEU A 194 4.08 10.32 -3.02
N PRO A 195 3.16 10.97 -3.76
CA PRO A 195 3.41 11.42 -5.12
C PRO A 195 4.69 12.25 -5.22
N HIS A 196 5.63 11.81 -6.06
CA HIS A 196 6.94 12.43 -6.18
C HIS A 196 7.61 12.07 -7.51
N PRO A 197 8.42 12.97 -8.12
CA PRO A 197 9.03 12.73 -9.43
C PRO A 197 9.87 11.45 -9.53
N VAL A 198 10.48 11.01 -8.42
CA VAL A 198 11.30 9.77 -8.39
C VAL A 198 10.49 8.50 -8.68
N TRP A 199 9.16 8.57 -8.61
CA TRP A 199 8.28 7.45 -8.94
C TRP A 199 7.83 7.42 -10.41
N GLY A 200 8.14 8.47 -11.18
CA GLY A 200 7.65 8.65 -12.55
C GLY A 200 8.03 7.51 -13.50
N ASP A 201 9.25 6.99 -13.39
CA ASP A 201 9.72 5.87 -14.22
C ASP A 201 8.89 4.59 -14.01
N TYR A 202 8.24 4.45 -12.84
CA TYR A 202 7.38 3.32 -12.52
C TYR A 202 5.89 3.57 -12.86
N GLY A 203 5.55 4.73 -13.43
CA GLY A 203 4.19 5.10 -13.80
C GLY A 203 3.32 5.64 -12.66
N TYR A 204 3.90 5.82 -11.47
CA TYR A 204 3.22 6.33 -10.27
C TYR A 204 3.06 7.86 -10.31
N PRO A 205 2.16 8.42 -9.46
CA PRO A 205 1.98 9.87 -9.35
C PRO A 205 3.29 10.62 -9.09
N THR A 206 3.51 11.71 -9.83
CA THR A 206 4.72 12.54 -9.72
C THR A 206 4.49 13.82 -8.93
N LYS A 207 3.22 14.19 -8.70
CA LYS A 207 2.80 15.42 -8.00
C LYS A 207 1.60 15.16 -7.12
N GLN A 208 1.53 15.84 -5.97
CA GLN A 208 0.37 15.76 -5.08
C GLN A 208 -0.91 16.18 -5.83
N GLY A 209 -2.01 15.43 -5.62
CA GLY A 209 -3.30 15.66 -6.26
C GLY A 209 -3.47 15.02 -7.65
N GLU A 210 -2.44 14.39 -8.20
CA GLU A 210 -2.53 13.69 -9.49
C GLU A 210 -3.47 12.47 -9.40
N GLY A 211 -4.58 12.49 -10.15
CA GLY A 211 -5.62 11.45 -10.10
C GLY A 211 -6.49 11.49 -8.84
N TRP A 212 -6.48 12.60 -8.10
CA TRP A 212 -7.34 12.85 -6.95
C TRP A 212 -8.60 13.62 -7.34
N ASP A 213 -9.68 13.40 -6.57
CA ASP A 213 -10.95 14.15 -6.54
C ASP A 213 -11.41 14.79 -7.87
N GLY A 214 -12.31 14.10 -8.58
CA GLY A 214 -12.92 14.59 -9.82
C GLY A 214 -12.06 14.40 -11.09
N HIS A 215 -10.90 13.75 -10.97
CA HIS A 215 -10.00 13.47 -12.10
C HIS A 215 -9.81 11.97 -12.34
N PRO A 216 -10.74 11.31 -13.07
CA PRO A 216 -10.57 9.93 -13.51
C PRO A 216 -9.24 9.72 -14.23
N ARG A 217 -8.54 8.63 -13.89
CA ARG A 217 -7.25 8.31 -14.51
C ARG A 217 -7.03 6.82 -14.64
N THR A 218 -6.50 6.43 -15.80
CA THR A 218 -5.92 5.11 -16.01
C THR A 218 -4.45 5.12 -15.58
N TRP A 219 -4.10 4.21 -14.70
CA TRP A 219 -2.76 3.97 -14.18
C TRP A 219 -2.17 2.73 -14.84
N ASN A 220 -0.90 2.84 -15.25
CA ASN A 220 -0.09 1.71 -15.71
C ASN A 220 1.15 1.67 -14.80
N LEU A 221 1.07 0.89 -13.73
CA LEU A 221 2.07 0.86 -12.67
C LEU A 221 3.04 -0.30 -12.87
N ASP A 222 4.33 -0.02 -12.89
CA ASP A 222 5.41 -1.02 -12.79
C ASP A 222 5.65 -1.34 -11.30
N VAL A 223 4.66 -2.02 -10.73
CA VAL A 223 4.60 -2.34 -9.30
C VAL A 223 5.73 -3.27 -8.91
N GLY A 224 6.07 -4.24 -9.77
CA GLY A 224 7.17 -5.16 -9.54
C GLY A 224 8.50 -4.45 -9.39
N ARG A 225 8.87 -3.57 -10.34
CA ARG A 225 10.15 -2.87 -10.28
C ARG A 225 10.21 -1.85 -9.14
N LEU A 226 9.12 -1.14 -8.85
CA LEU A 226 9.09 -0.23 -7.70
C LEU A 226 9.30 -1.02 -6.39
N SER A 227 8.47 -2.03 -6.17
CA SER A 227 8.50 -2.84 -4.97
C SER A 227 9.80 -3.64 -4.78
N GLN A 228 10.57 -3.90 -5.85
CA GLN A 228 11.92 -4.46 -5.78
C GLN A 228 12.94 -3.45 -5.20
N ASN A 229 12.79 -2.16 -5.55
CA ASN A 229 13.74 -1.10 -5.21
C ASN A 229 13.45 -0.43 -3.86
N LEU A 230 12.26 -0.65 -3.29
CA LEU A 230 11.95 -0.20 -1.94
C LEU A 230 12.80 -0.92 -0.88
N TYR A 231 13.13 -0.19 0.18
CA TYR A 231 13.82 -0.74 1.33
C TYR A 231 12.84 -1.52 2.22
N PHE A 232 13.19 -2.77 2.52
CA PHE A 232 12.58 -3.60 3.55
C PHE A 232 13.71 -4.22 4.37
N TYR A 233 13.56 -4.23 5.69
CA TYR A 233 14.53 -4.74 6.62
C TYR A 233 14.72 -6.25 6.44
N GLN A 234 15.99 -6.67 6.46
CA GLN A 234 16.41 -8.06 6.63
C GLN A 234 17.57 -8.11 7.63
N ASP A 235 17.70 -9.24 8.34
CA ASP A 235 18.81 -9.45 9.27
C ASP A 235 20.15 -9.32 8.52
N PRO A 236 21.20 -8.74 9.15
CA PRO A 236 22.55 -8.82 8.62
C PRO A 236 22.89 -10.30 8.32
N ASP A 237 23.38 -10.58 7.12
CA ASP A 237 23.68 -11.92 6.58
C ASP A 237 22.49 -12.75 6.09
N ALA A 238 21.27 -12.22 6.12
CA ALA A 238 20.13 -12.89 5.48
C ALA A 238 20.30 -12.93 3.95
N VAL A 239 19.89 -14.05 3.34
CA VAL A 239 19.78 -14.15 1.89
C VAL A 239 18.71 -13.14 1.42
N PRO A 240 18.97 -12.32 0.38
CA PRO A 240 17.97 -11.43 -0.17
C PRO A 240 16.69 -12.18 -0.53
N VAL A 241 15.56 -11.68 -0.03
CA VAL A 241 14.27 -12.34 -0.25
C VAL A 241 13.79 -12.15 -1.69
N ILE A 242 13.22 -13.21 -2.27
CA ILE A 242 12.40 -13.10 -3.48
C ILE A 242 11.03 -12.59 -3.05
N ARG A 243 10.66 -11.39 -3.48
CA ARG A 243 9.44 -10.70 -3.03
C ARG A 243 8.24 -11.17 -3.84
N ASN A 244 7.41 -12.00 -3.19
CA ASN A 244 6.11 -12.44 -3.68
C ASN A 244 5.01 -11.59 -3.04
N TRP A 245 4.06 -11.05 -3.79
CA TRP A 245 3.01 -10.18 -3.26
C TRP A 245 1.66 -10.90 -3.26
N THR A 246 1.17 -11.22 -2.07
CA THR A 246 -0.01 -12.06 -1.87
C THR A 246 -1.33 -11.30 -1.97
N SER A 247 -1.30 -9.99 -1.72
CA SER A 247 -2.45 -9.10 -1.88
C SER A 247 -2.06 -7.85 -2.66
N ILE A 248 -2.99 -7.36 -3.46
CA ILE A 248 -2.95 -6.09 -4.17
C ILE A 248 -4.29 -5.42 -3.94
N ASP A 249 -4.24 -4.32 -3.21
CA ASP A 249 -5.38 -3.64 -2.63
C ASP A 249 -5.39 -2.18 -3.12
N LEU A 250 -6.58 -1.59 -3.21
CA LEU A 250 -6.76 -0.16 -3.44
C LEU A 250 -8.02 0.34 -2.74
N GLY A 251 -8.03 1.57 -2.28
CA GLY A 251 -9.18 2.16 -1.64
C GLY A 251 -8.77 3.10 -0.52
N THR A 252 -9.61 3.23 0.50
CA THR A 252 -9.49 4.31 1.48
C THR A 252 -9.54 3.83 2.91
N GLU A 253 -8.67 4.40 3.71
CA GLU A 253 -8.73 4.46 5.15
C GLU A 253 -9.13 5.87 5.56
N ILE A 254 -10.09 6.02 6.46
CA ILE A 254 -10.43 7.30 7.09
C ILE A 254 -10.04 7.18 8.55
N PHE A 255 -9.07 7.98 8.99
CA PHE A 255 -8.53 7.89 10.35
C PHE A 255 -9.15 8.95 11.26
N ASN A 256 -9.81 8.49 12.33
CA ASN A 256 -10.34 9.31 13.42
C ASN A 256 -11.03 10.61 12.95
N ASP A 257 -11.89 10.49 11.94
CA ASP A 257 -12.55 11.65 11.32
C ASP A 257 -14.05 11.34 11.10
N PRO A 258 -14.94 11.83 11.97
CA PRO A 258 -16.36 11.52 11.90
C PRO A 258 -17.05 12.24 10.73
N TYR A 259 -18.12 11.63 10.21
CA TYR A 259 -19.00 12.18 9.18
C TYR A 259 -18.31 12.46 7.84
N LYS A 260 -17.18 11.80 7.58
CA LYS A 260 -16.52 11.84 6.29
C LYS A 260 -17.09 10.80 5.36
N VAL A 261 -17.11 11.16 4.08
CA VAL A 261 -17.55 10.29 3.00
C VAL A 261 -16.41 10.18 2.01
N ALA A 262 -16.07 8.94 1.67
CA ALA A 262 -15.22 8.62 0.55
C ALA A 262 -16.06 7.88 -0.49
N GLU A 263 -15.99 8.32 -1.74
CA GLU A 263 -16.66 7.70 -2.87
C GLU A 263 -15.67 7.53 -4.01
N TRP A 264 -15.56 6.32 -4.52
CA TRP A 264 -14.63 6.01 -5.60
C TRP A 264 -15.10 4.82 -6.42
N SER A 265 -14.60 4.73 -7.65
CA SER A 265 -14.80 3.56 -8.50
C SER A 265 -13.50 3.13 -9.16
N VAL A 266 -13.39 1.83 -9.41
CA VAL A 266 -12.29 1.25 -10.18
C VAL A 266 -12.83 0.34 -11.27
N SER A 267 -12.19 0.39 -12.42
CA SER A 267 -12.43 -0.51 -13.55
C SER A 267 -11.11 -0.89 -14.20
N ASP A 268 -11.15 -1.85 -15.11
CA ASP A 268 -10.00 -2.33 -15.88
C ASP A 268 -8.84 -2.80 -14.99
N PHE A 269 -9.16 -3.33 -13.81
CA PHE A 269 -8.19 -3.80 -12.82
C PHE A 269 -7.53 -5.10 -13.28
N ASN A 270 -6.32 -4.99 -13.80
CA ASN A 270 -5.53 -6.07 -14.38
C ASN A 270 -4.17 -6.17 -13.68
N VAL A 271 -3.85 -7.37 -13.21
CA VAL A 271 -2.49 -7.73 -12.75
C VAL A 271 -1.82 -8.53 -13.84
N LEU A 272 -0.75 -7.97 -14.42
CA LEU A 272 -0.07 -8.49 -15.60
C LEU A 272 1.28 -9.08 -15.19
N VAL A 273 1.45 -10.39 -15.39
CA VAL A 273 2.71 -11.10 -15.14
C VAL A 273 3.26 -11.58 -16.50
N PRO A 274 4.54 -11.28 -16.84
CA PRO A 274 5.16 -11.77 -18.06
C PRO A 274 5.15 -13.31 -18.13
N ARG A 275 4.99 -13.87 -19.33
CA ARG A 275 5.20 -15.31 -19.50
C ARG A 275 6.68 -15.62 -19.28
N GLN A 276 6.96 -16.69 -18.53
CA GLN A 276 8.30 -17.26 -18.50
C GLN A 276 8.63 -17.78 -19.91
N THR A 277 9.65 -17.22 -20.54
CA THR A 277 10.24 -17.69 -21.80
C THR A 277 11.28 -18.76 -21.54
#